data_AF-A0AAN6Z7C4-F1
#
_entry.id   AF-A0AAN6Z7C4-F1
#
_cell.length_a   1.000
_cell.length_b   1.000
_cell.length_c   1.000
_cell.angle_alpha   90.00
_cell.angle_beta   90.00
_cell.angle_gamma   90.00
#
_symmetry.space_group_name_H-M   'P 1'
#
loop_
_entity.id
_entity.type
_entity.pdbx_description
1 polymer ?
#
loop_
_entity_poly.entity_id
_entity_poly.type
_entity_poly.pdbx_seq_one_letter_code
_entity_poly.pdbx_strand_id
1 'polypeptide(L)'
;MVTTAGSYSPAASAAAGSSQHSWEEGEIAFLRAATNFSAADRASLIKGSAGKKKGCLPVGATGHPVIILQRSGAEVLITTVSSYGWTHRQLPPWQQACHKGKARDDFRAFAGSERPNGRDVLLLRPGQRFPMAKASWVYAQSAYVVPLSVIGRFDKVKGRVLRMTDESLRDLCAHMETSCPTWRGCQARLSAATTNNVFAPPPKLALFPALLPLSTPPAPCGGAWTSHWANPVAVTYTHRGHHRHCQLGQRGF
;
A
#
# COMPACT_ATOMS: atom_id res chain seq x y z
N MET A 1 -16.81 -23.49 62.83
CA MET A 1 -17.01 -22.41 61.84
C MET A 1 -15.75 -22.36 60.99
N VAL A 2 -15.87 -22.75 59.72
CA VAL A 2 -14.78 -22.88 58.75
C VAL A 2 -14.87 -21.70 57.79
N THR A 3 -13.78 -20.96 57.62
CA THR A 3 -13.71 -19.84 56.66
C THR A 3 -12.72 -20.21 55.55
N THR A 4 -13.25 -20.39 54.35
CA THR A 4 -12.55 -20.84 53.15
C THR A 4 -11.82 -19.67 52.47
N ALA A 5 -10.58 -19.88 52.06
CA ALA A 5 -9.78 -18.95 51.28
C ALA A 5 -10.23 -18.95 49.79
N GLY A 6 -10.52 -17.77 49.25
CA GLY A 6 -10.85 -17.56 47.84
C GLY A 6 -9.60 -17.23 47.02
N SER A 7 -9.27 -18.11 46.09
CA SER A 7 -8.21 -18.00 45.08
C SER A 7 -8.60 -17.02 43.97
N TYR A 8 -7.74 -16.04 43.69
CA TYR A 8 -7.86 -15.15 42.53
C TYR A 8 -7.12 -15.76 41.33
N SER A 9 -7.87 -16.10 40.28
CA SER A 9 -7.33 -16.38 38.95
C SER A 9 -7.11 -15.07 38.18
N PRO A 10 -5.97 -14.84 37.53
CA PRO A 10 -5.79 -13.69 36.66
C PRO A 10 -6.61 -13.88 35.37
N ALA A 11 -7.41 -12.87 35.03
CA ALA A 11 -8.15 -12.81 33.78
C ALA A 11 -7.18 -12.89 32.59
N ALA A 12 -7.39 -13.89 31.75
CA ALA A 12 -6.76 -14.01 30.45
C ALA A 12 -7.04 -12.72 29.65
N SER A 13 -5.96 -12.02 29.30
CA SER A 13 -6.00 -10.88 28.39
C SER A 13 -6.56 -11.35 27.06
N ALA A 14 -7.82 -11.01 26.80
CA ALA A 14 -8.44 -11.24 25.50
C ALA A 14 -7.68 -10.40 24.48
N ALA A 15 -6.85 -11.08 23.68
CA ALA A 15 -6.27 -10.51 22.47
C ALA A 15 -7.42 -9.98 21.61
N ALA A 16 -7.53 -8.65 21.53
CA ALA A 16 -8.42 -7.99 20.61
C ALA A 16 -7.98 -8.35 19.19
N GLY A 17 -8.60 -9.38 18.63
CA GLY A 17 -8.46 -9.71 17.22
C GLY A 17 -8.93 -8.51 16.41
N SER A 18 -8.00 -7.70 15.93
CA SER A 18 -8.30 -6.70 14.91
C SER A 18 -8.72 -7.48 13.67
N SER A 19 -10.03 -7.65 13.47
CA SER A 19 -10.59 -8.16 12.23
C SER A 19 -10.04 -7.30 11.10
N GLN A 20 -9.09 -7.86 10.35
CA GLN A 20 -8.43 -7.16 9.27
C GLN A 20 -9.49 -6.89 8.21
N HIS A 21 -9.84 -5.61 8.01
CA HIS A 21 -10.84 -5.23 7.00
C HIS A 21 -10.41 -5.78 5.65
N SER A 22 -11.26 -6.60 5.04
CA SER A 22 -11.01 -7.13 3.71
C SER A 22 -11.42 -6.06 2.70
N TRP A 23 -10.44 -5.36 2.13
CA TRP A 23 -10.66 -4.38 1.08
C TRP A 23 -11.32 -4.99 -0.15
N GLU A 24 -12.39 -4.36 -0.62
CA GLU A 24 -13.14 -4.76 -1.82
C GLU A 24 -12.96 -3.79 -2.98
N GLU A 25 -13.24 -4.26 -4.20
CA GLU A 25 -13.20 -3.44 -5.40
C GLU A 25 -14.22 -2.30 -5.34
N GLY A 26 -13.79 -1.12 -5.79
CA GLY A 26 -14.52 0.13 -5.73
C GLY A 26 -14.46 0.83 -4.38
N GLU A 27 -13.93 0.20 -3.32
CA GLU A 27 -13.74 0.88 -2.03
C GLU A 27 -12.67 1.98 -2.12
N ILE A 28 -12.90 3.05 -1.37
CA ILE A 28 -11.93 4.13 -1.18
C ILE A 28 -11.14 3.85 0.09
N ALA A 29 -9.85 3.60 -0.08
CA ALA A 29 -8.90 3.43 1.00
C ALA A 29 -7.96 4.64 1.10
N PHE A 30 -6.98 4.57 1.99
CA PHE A 30 -5.93 5.57 2.11
C PHE A 30 -4.57 4.92 1.89
N LEU A 31 -3.81 5.37 0.90
CA LEU A 31 -2.43 4.93 0.72
C LEU A 31 -1.57 5.66 1.74
N ARG A 32 -0.97 4.90 2.68
CA ARG A 32 -0.15 5.48 3.75
C ARG A 32 0.97 6.34 3.17
N ALA A 33 1.41 7.35 3.91
CA ALA A 33 2.57 8.14 3.53
C ALA A 33 3.82 7.25 3.43
N ALA A 34 4.72 7.53 2.49
CA ALA A 34 5.95 6.75 2.29
C ALA A 34 6.85 6.67 3.54
N THR A 35 6.71 7.62 4.48
CA THR A 35 7.41 7.62 5.78
C THR A 35 6.93 6.52 6.71
N ASN A 36 5.72 6.00 6.49
CA ASN A 36 5.08 4.99 7.32
C ASN A 36 5.15 3.59 6.69
N PHE A 37 5.90 3.45 5.60
CA PHE A 37 6.16 2.14 4.98
C PHE A 37 7.24 1.40 5.76
N SER A 38 7.17 0.07 5.76
CA SER A 38 8.28 -0.74 6.22
C SER A 38 9.53 -0.50 5.37
N ALA A 39 10.72 -0.85 5.88
CA ALA A 39 11.94 -0.75 5.08
C ALA A 39 11.86 -1.58 3.78
N ALA A 40 11.24 -2.76 3.85
CA ALA A 40 11.01 -3.65 2.72
C ALA A 40 10.06 -3.02 1.69
N ASP A 41 8.89 -2.50 2.12
CA ASP A 41 7.92 -1.85 1.23
C ASP A 41 8.50 -0.59 0.58
N ARG A 42 9.29 0.19 1.34
CA ARG A 42 9.94 1.39 0.81
C ARG A 42 11.00 1.04 -0.23
N ALA A 43 11.76 -0.04 -0.02
CA ALA A 43 12.73 -0.53 -0.98
C ALA A 43 12.04 -0.99 -2.28
N SER A 44 11.00 -1.82 -2.17
CA SER A 44 10.30 -2.39 -3.32
C SER A 44 9.47 -1.36 -4.10
N LEU A 45 8.68 -0.52 -3.42
CA LEU A 45 7.73 0.38 -4.06
C LEU A 45 8.34 1.70 -4.51
N ILE A 46 9.28 2.27 -3.73
CA ILE A 46 9.79 3.64 -3.96
C ILE A 46 11.19 3.64 -4.57
N LYS A 47 12.15 2.99 -3.90
CA LYS A 47 13.57 3.09 -4.27
C LYS A 47 13.94 2.19 -5.45
N GLY A 48 13.24 1.06 -5.60
CA GLY A 48 13.65 -0.03 -6.47
C GLY A 48 14.72 -0.91 -5.81
N SER A 49 14.90 -2.12 -6.34
CA SER A 49 15.91 -3.05 -5.85
C SER A 49 17.31 -2.56 -6.18
N ALA A 50 18.24 -2.69 -5.23
CA ALA A 50 19.62 -2.22 -5.28
C ALA A 50 20.25 -2.27 -6.69
N GLY A 51 20.32 -1.11 -7.35
CA GLY A 51 21.00 -0.93 -8.64
C GLY A 51 20.14 -1.01 -9.91
N LYS A 52 18.84 -1.34 -9.86
CA LYS A 52 17.99 -1.38 -11.08
C LYS A 52 16.59 -0.81 -10.85
N LYS A 53 16.26 0.19 -11.69
CA LYS A 53 14.98 0.90 -11.89
C LYS A 53 14.36 1.52 -10.63
N LYS A 54 13.98 2.80 -10.73
CA LYS A 54 13.12 3.49 -9.74
C LYS A 54 11.89 2.62 -9.45
N GLY A 55 11.48 2.55 -8.18
CA GLY A 55 10.30 1.79 -7.76
C GLY A 55 9.04 2.22 -8.51
N CYS A 56 8.04 1.34 -8.57
CA CYS A 56 6.84 1.56 -9.38
C CYS A 56 5.89 2.63 -8.83
N LEU A 57 6.05 3.05 -7.57
CA LEU A 57 5.21 4.03 -6.90
C LEU A 57 5.99 5.34 -6.66
N PRO A 58 5.61 6.47 -7.27
CA PRO A 58 6.25 7.74 -6.96
C PRO A 58 5.90 8.20 -5.54
N VAL A 59 6.85 8.82 -4.83
CA VAL A 59 6.63 9.32 -3.45
C VAL A 59 5.42 10.24 -3.35
N GLY A 60 5.23 11.11 -4.36
CA GLY A 60 4.09 12.04 -4.42
C GLY A 60 2.73 11.38 -4.66
N ALA A 61 2.65 10.08 -4.91
CA ALA A 61 1.40 9.33 -4.94
C ALA A 61 0.99 8.81 -3.55
N THR A 62 1.88 8.88 -2.55
CA THR A 62 1.60 8.40 -1.17
C THR A 62 0.91 9.47 -0.32
N GLY A 63 0.19 9.06 0.72
CA GLY A 63 -0.54 9.98 1.59
C GLY A 63 -1.84 10.52 0.98
N HIS A 64 -2.42 9.78 0.03
CA HIS A 64 -3.63 10.16 -0.67
C HIS A 64 -4.71 9.08 -0.54
N PRO A 65 -6.00 9.46 -0.60
CA PRO A 65 -7.06 8.50 -0.82
C PRO A 65 -6.87 7.78 -2.16
N VAL A 66 -7.24 6.51 -2.21
CA VAL A 66 -7.07 5.64 -3.38
C VAL A 66 -8.33 4.82 -3.60
N ILE A 67 -8.62 4.48 -4.86
CA ILE A 67 -9.67 3.54 -5.23
C ILE A 67 -9.03 2.17 -5.39
N ILE A 68 -9.61 1.14 -4.77
CA ILE A 68 -9.25 -0.26 -5.05
C ILE A 68 -9.89 -0.65 -6.39
N LEU A 69 -9.08 -0.82 -7.42
CA LEU A 69 -9.55 -1.14 -8.76
C LEU A 69 -9.68 -2.65 -8.97
N GLN A 70 -8.75 -3.40 -8.41
CA GLN A 70 -8.73 -4.86 -8.44
C GLN A 70 -7.97 -5.38 -7.23
N ARG A 71 -8.33 -6.58 -6.74
CA ARG A 71 -7.59 -7.25 -5.67
C ARG A 71 -7.15 -8.64 -6.06
N SER A 72 -5.96 -9.02 -5.60
CA SER A 72 -5.49 -10.39 -5.70
C SER A 72 -4.61 -10.79 -4.52
N GLY A 73 -5.11 -11.70 -3.68
CA GLY A 73 -4.43 -12.13 -2.46
C GLY A 73 -4.08 -10.96 -1.54
N ALA A 74 -2.79 -10.75 -1.32
CA ALA A 74 -2.21 -9.71 -0.47
C ALA A 74 -1.85 -8.42 -1.23
N GLU A 75 -2.13 -8.33 -2.53
CA GLU A 75 -1.88 -7.16 -3.36
C GLU A 75 -3.16 -6.56 -3.93
N VAL A 76 -3.12 -5.27 -4.22
CA VAL A 76 -4.21 -4.51 -4.83
C VAL A 76 -3.69 -3.61 -5.94
N LEU A 77 -4.46 -3.52 -7.01
CA LEU A 77 -4.31 -2.48 -8.03
C LEU A 77 -5.12 -1.26 -7.59
N ILE A 78 -4.47 -0.11 -7.59
CA ILE A 78 -5.05 1.14 -7.12
C ILE A 78 -4.84 2.28 -8.10
N THR A 79 -5.71 3.28 -8.01
CA THR A 79 -5.46 4.63 -8.53
C THR A 79 -5.68 5.67 -7.44
N THR A 80 -4.93 6.77 -7.51
CA THR A 80 -4.99 7.85 -6.52
C THR A 80 -6.11 8.82 -6.81
N VAL A 81 -6.85 9.18 -5.77
CA VAL A 81 -7.78 10.30 -5.79
C VAL A 81 -7.06 11.54 -5.31
N SER A 82 -6.83 12.48 -6.23
CA SER A 82 -6.36 13.82 -5.88
C SER A 82 -7.50 14.56 -5.17
N SER A 83 -7.37 14.71 -3.85
CA SER A 83 -8.31 15.46 -2.99
C SER A 83 -7.63 15.94 -1.71
N TYR A 84 -6.36 16.36 -1.78
CA TYR A 84 -5.61 16.63 -0.55
C TYR A 84 -4.75 17.91 -0.59
N GLY A 85 -5.05 18.81 0.34
CA GLY A 85 -3.98 19.48 1.09
C GLY A 85 -3.75 20.98 0.91
N TRP A 86 -4.67 21.77 0.34
CA TRP A 86 -4.53 23.24 0.41
C TRP A 86 -5.87 23.96 0.60
N THR A 87 -5.92 24.85 1.57
CA THR A 87 -7.14 25.50 2.09
C THR A 87 -7.52 26.81 1.39
N HIS A 88 -6.82 27.25 0.34
CA HIS A 88 -7.02 28.64 -0.13
C HIS A 88 -7.22 28.83 -1.63
N ARG A 89 -7.00 27.81 -2.48
CA ARG A 89 -7.24 27.83 -3.94
C ARG A 89 -7.05 26.42 -4.49
N GLN A 90 -8.02 25.52 -4.30
CA GLN A 90 -7.97 24.20 -4.94
C GLN A 90 -8.34 24.36 -6.41
N LEU A 91 -7.37 24.81 -7.20
CA LEU A 91 -7.48 24.73 -8.65
C LEU A 91 -7.61 23.26 -9.04
N PRO A 92 -8.48 22.92 -10.00
CA PRO A 92 -8.52 21.58 -10.53
C PRO A 92 -7.16 21.18 -11.11
N PRO A 93 -6.80 19.88 -11.12
CA PRO A 93 -5.47 19.43 -11.49
C PRO A 93 -4.97 19.99 -12.83
N TRP A 94 -5.81 20.07 -13.86
CA TRP A 94 -5.41 20.59 -15.19
C TRP A 94 -5.13 22.09 -15.23
N GLN A 95 -5.49 22.85 -14.20
CA GLN A 95 -5.13 24.26 -14.06
C GLN A 95 -3.86 24.46 -13.22
N GLN A 96 -3.33 23.40 -12.58
CA GLN A 96 -2.14 23.49 -11.75
C GLN A 96 -0.86 23.43 -12.60
N ALA A 97 0.13 24.28 -12.26
CA ALA A 97 1.39 24.36 -12.99
C ALA A 97 2.15 23.02 -13.05
N CYS A 98 2.09 22.22 -11.98
CA CYS A 98 2.72 20.90 -11.88
C CYS A 98 2.06 19.82 -12.76
N HIS A 99 0.95 20.15 -13.44
CA HIS A 99 0.18 19.23 -14.28
C HIS A 99 0.02 19.74 -15.72
N LYS A 100 0.73 20.80 -16.13
CA LYS A 100 0.68 21.36 -17.50
C LYS A 100 0.95 20.35 -18.61
N GLY A 101 1.73 19.31 -18.34
CA GLY A 101 2.03 18.25 -19.33
C GLY A 101 1.02 17.11 -19.36
N LYS A 102 -0.03 17.14 -18.54
CA LYS A 102 -1.06 16.10 -18.49
C LYS A 102 -2.23 16.49 -19.38
N ALA A 103 -2.76 15.54 -20.15
CA ALA A 103 -3.93 15.82 -20.97
C ALA A 103 -5.15 16.03 -20.08
N ARG A 104 -5.93 17.07 -20.40
CA ARG A 104 -7.14 17.41 -19.67
C ARG A 104 -8.14 16.25 -19.66
N ASP A 105 -8.20 15.50 -20.77
CA ASP A 105 -9.16 14.42 -20.95
C ASP A 105 -8.91 13.16 -20.11
N ASP A 106 -7.71 13.02 -19.58
CA ASP A 106 -7.35 11.92 -18.70
C ASP A 106 -7.78 12.15 -17.25
N PHE A 107 -8.23 13.36 -16.90
CA PHE A 107 -8.79 13.60 -15.59
C PHE A 107 -10.26 13.15 -15.56
N ARG A 108 -10.65 12.51 -14.46
CA ARG A 108 -12.01 12.11 -14.15
C ARG A 108 -12.44 12.82 -12.87
N ALA A 109 -13.65 13.36 -12.86
CA ALA A 109 -14.19 14.10 -11.72
C ALA A 109 -15.26 13.28 -11.01
N PHE A 110 -15.27 13.29 -9.68
CA PHE A 110 -16.43 12.82 -8.92
C PHE A 110 -17.59 13.82 -8.99
N ALA A 111 -18.82 13.35 -8.78
CA ALA A 111 -19.99 14.22 -8.73
C ALA A 111 -19.80 15.36 -7.70
N GLY A 112 -20.09 16.58 -8.16
CA GLY A 112 -19.91 17.82 -7.38
C GLY A 112 -18.56 18.52 -7.61
N SER A 113 -17.56 17.84 -8.18
CA SER A 113 -16.27 18.44 -8.52
C SER A 113 -16.31 19.19 -9.85
N GLU A 114 -15.40 20.15 -10.04
CA GLU A 114 -15.22 20.79 -11.35
C GLU A 114 -14.89 19.73 -12.39
N ARG A 115 -15.46 19.85 -13.59
CA ARG A 115 -15.30 18.85 -14.65
C ARG A 115 -14.18 19.24 -15.61
N PRO A 116 -13.24 18.32 -15.90
CA PRO A 116 -12.24 18.57 -16.93
C PRO A 116 -12.87 18.62 -18.31
N ASN A 117 -13.91 17.83 -18.56
CA ASN A 117 -14.51 17.67 -19.88
C ASN A 117 -15.98 17.22 -19.77
N GLY A 118 -16.58 16.91 -20.92
CA GLY A 118 -17.95 16.42 -21.02
C GLY A 118 -18.16 14.96 -20.58
N ARG A 119 -17.12 14.21 -20.16
CA ARG A 119 -17.28 12.81 -19.72
C ARG A 119 -18.14 12.71 -18.46
N ASP A 120 -18.83 11.60 -18.31
CA ASP A 120 -19.64 11.33 -17.12
C ASP A 120 -18.81 11.37 -15.85
N VAL A 121 -19.46 11.89 -14.80
CA VAL A 121 -18.88 12.01 -13.48
C VAL A 121 -18.83 10.65 -12.79
N LEU A 122 -17.82 10.47 -11.96
CA LEU A 122 -17.70 9.30 -11.10
C LEU A 122 -18.67 9.45 -9.92
N LEU A 123 -19.42 8.39 -9.64
CA LEU A 123 -20.40 8.33 -8.57
C LEU A 123 -19.90 7.42 -7.43
N LEU A 124 -20.16 7.87 -6.21
CA LEU A 124 -20.13 7.01 -5.04
C LEU A 124 -21.52 6.40 -4.84
N ARG A 125 -21.61 5.34 -4.02
CA ARG A 125 -22.89 4.75 -3.64
C ARG A 125 -23.87 5.82 -3.10
N PRO A 126 -25.19 5.64 -3.26
CA PRO A 126 -26.18 6.60 -2.81
C PRO A 126 -25.98 7.04 -1.35
N GLY A 127 -26.06 8.35 -1.11
CA GLY A 127 -25.85 8.95 0.22
C GLY A 127 -24.39 9.01 0.68
N GLN A 128 -23.42 8.69 -0.18
CA GLN A 128 -22.00 8.86 0.09
C GLN A 128 -21.42 10.09 -0.64
N ARG A 129 -20.45 10.75 -0.01
CA ARG A 129 -19.73 11.90 -0.58
C ARG A 129 -18.32 11.98 -0.05
N PHE A 130 -17.40 12.47 -0.87
CA PHE A 130 -16.09 12.88 -0.38
C PHE A 130 -16.24 14.07 0.60
N PRO A 131 -15.37 14.17 1.61
CA PRO A 131 -15.28 15.36 2.45
C PRO A 131 -15.05 16.64 1.63
N MET A 132 -14.23 16.53 0.57
CA MET A 132 -13.98 17.60 -0.41
C MET A 132 -14.76 17.32 -1.71
N ALA A 133 -16.10 17.37 -1.63
CA ALA A 133 -16.97 17.03 -2.75
C ALA A 133 -16.73 17.86 -4.03
N LYS A 134 -16.20 19.08 -3.88
CA LYS A 134 -15.90 20.00 -5.01
C LYS A 134 -14.52 19.79 -5.64
N ALA A 135 -13.68 18.95 -5.05
CA ALA A 135 -12.28 18.84 -5.42
C ALA A 135 -11.75 17.41 -5.26
N SER A 136 -12.42 16.47 -5.94
CA SER A 136 -12.04 15.07 -5.96
C SER A 136 -11.92 14.59 -7.40
N TRP A 137 -10.67 14.37 -7.83
CA TRP A 137 -10.36 13.95 -9.20
C TRP A 137 -9.45 12.73 -9.22
N VAL A 138 -9.56 11.94 -10.28
CA VAL A 138 -8.68 10.81 -10.60
C VAL A 138 -7.93 11.14 -11.89
N TYR A 139 -6.65 10.78 -11.97
CA TYR A 139 -5.89 10.85 -13.21
C TYR A 139 -5.81 9.45 -13.81
N ALA A 140 -6.51 9.22 -14.92
CA ALA A 140 -6.71 7.89 -15.49
C ALA A 140 -5.41 7.24 -15.95
N GLN A 141 -4.35 8.00 -16.23
CA GLN A 141 -3.04 7.44 -16.58
C GLN A 141 -2.19 6.98 -15.38
N SER A 142 -2.75 6.88 -14.16
CA SER A 142 -1.99 6.49 -12.97
C SER A 142 -2.60 5.28 -12.29
N ALA A 143 -1.93 4.14 -12.45
CA ALA A 143 -2.25 2.87 -11.81
C ALA A 143 -1.01 2.28 -11.12
N TYR A 144 -1.19 1.70 -9.95
CA TYR A 144 -0.12 1.11 -9.16
C TYR A 144 -0.57 -0.21 -8.52
N VAL A 145 0.31 -1.22 -8.51
CA VAL A 145 0.12 -2.42 -7.69
C VAL A 145 0.88 -2.24 -6.39
N VAL A 146 0.21 -2.42 -5.27
CA VAL A 146 0.77 -2.27 -3.91
C VAL A 146 0.29 -3.39 -2.98
N PRO A 147 1.09 -3.78 -1.97
CA PRO A 147 0.65 -4.72 -0.95
C PRO A 147 -0.41 -4.10 -0.03
N LEU A 148 -1.27 -4.93 0.56
CA LEU A 148 -2.28 -4.50 1.55
C LEU A 148 -1.65 -3.87 2.80
N SER A 149 -0.39 -4.18 3.12
CA SER A 149 0.35 -3.61 4.25
C SER A 149 0.44 -2.07 4.20
N VAL A 150 0.47 -1.49 2.99
CA VAL A 150 0.57 -0.03 2.80
C VAL A 150 -0.79 0.65 2.64
N ILE A 151 -1.88 -0.13 2.65
CA ILE A 151 -3.24 0.38 2.62
C ILE A 151 -3.71 0.65 4.06
N GLY A 152 -4.31 1.81 4.24
CA GLY A 152 -4.90 2.29 5.49
C GLY A 152 -6.36 2.65 5.31
N ARG A 153 -7.06 2.86 6.42
CA ARG A 153 -8.46 3.29 6.40
C ARG A 153 -8.53 4.76 6.01
N PHE A 154 -9.43 5.09 5.08
CA PHE A 154 -9.82 6.48 4.84
C PHE A 154 -10.76 6.94 5.96
N ASP A 155 -10.24 7.70 6.90
CA ASP A 155 -10.90 8.05 8.17
C ASP A 155 -11.68 9.38 8.14
N LYS A 156 -11.67 10.08 7.00
CA LYS A 156 -12.31 11.38 6.84
C LYS A 156 -13.84 11.31 6.78
N VAL A 157 -14.40 10.11 6.70
CA VAL A 157 -15.84 9.86 6.79
C VAL A 157 -16.10 8.92 7.95
N LYS A 158 -16.71 9.45 9.03
CA LYS A 158 -16.88 8.74 10.29
C LYS A 158 -17.61 7.41 10.08
N GLY A 159 -16.99 6.32 10.53
CA GLY A 159 -17.60 4.99 10.63
C GLY A 159 -17.95 4.32 9.30
N ARG A 160 -17.66 4.93 8.14
CA ARG A 160 -18.09 4.43 6.83
C ARG A 160 -16.93 4.33 5.85
N VAL A 161 -16.83 3.22 5.13
CA VAL A 161 -15.96 3.07 3.96
C VAL A 161 -16.72 3.65 2.75
N LEU A 162 -16.10 4.60 2.05
CA LEU A 162 -16.66 5.11 0.81
C LEU A 162 -16.46 4.07 -0.30
N ARG A 163 -17.41 3.99 -1.23
CA ARG A 163 -17.36 3.04 -2.34
C ARG A 163 -17.98 3.66 -3.59
N MET A 164 -17.34 3.44 -4.73
CA MET A 164 -17.86 3.80 -6.04
C MET A 164 -19.11 2.97 -6.39
N THR A 165 -19.95 3.47 -7.27
CA THR A 165 -20.94 2.60 -7.93
C THR A 165 -20.22 1.66 -8.91
N ASP A 166 -20.82 0.50 -9.18
CA ASP A 166 -20.21 -0.50 -10.05
C ASP A 166 -20.08 0.03 -11.49
N GLU A 167 -21.02 0.86 -11.94
CA GLU A 167 -20.99 1.54 -13.24
C GLU A 167 -19.80 2.50 -13.33
N SER A 168 -19.61 3.33 -12.30
CA SER A 168 -18.51 4.30 -12.27
C SER A 168 -17.16 3.61 -12.17
N LEU A 169 -17.07 2.50 -11.43
CA LEU A 169 -15.84 1.72 -11.34
C LEU A 169 -15.50 1.08 -12.69
N ARG A 170 -16.48 0.43 -13.33
CA ARG A 170 -16.31 -0.22 -14.64
C ARG A 170 -15.89 0.80 -15.70
N ASP A 171 -16.57 1.93 -15.77
CA ASP A 171 -16.24 3.01 -16.70
C ASP A 171 -14.86 3.62 -16.44
N LEU A 172 -14.48 3.81 -15.17
CA LEU A 172 -13.13 4.25 -14.83
C LEU A 172 -12.08 3.23 -15.27
N CYS A 173 -12.27 1.95 -14.96
CA CYS A 173 -11.36 0.88 -15.38
C CYS A 173 -11.21 0.81 -16.90
N ALA A 174 -12.32 0.89 -17.65
CA ALA A 174 -12.29 0.91 -19.12
C ALA A 174 -11.49 2.10 -19.66
N HIS A 175 -11.66 3.29 -19.07
CA HIS A 175 -10.88 4.46 -19.46
C HIS A 175 -9.38 4.31 -19.10
N MET A 176 -9.07 3.74 -17.94
CA MET A 176 -7.68 3.49 -17.56
C MET A 176 -7.03 2.44 -18.47
N GLU A 177 -7.77 1.43 -18.91
CA GLU A 177 -7.27 0.42 -19.85
C GLU A 177 -6.84 1.02 -21.18
N THR A 178 -7.56 2.03 -21.68
CA THR A 178 -7.21 2.73 -22.93
C THR A 178 -6.11 3.75 -22.75
N SER A 179 -6.08 4.45 -21.61
CA SER A 179 -5.27 5.68 -21.45
C SER A 179 -4.02 5.50 -20.59
N CYS A 180 -3.94 4.47 -19.74
CA CYS A 180 -2.85 4.28 -18.79
C CYS A 180 -1.76 3.36 -19.35
N PRO A 181 -0.53 3.87 -19.62
CA PRO A 181 0.54 3.05 -20.21
C PRO A 181 0.98 1.88 -19.32
N THR A 182 0.79 1.99 -18.00
CA THR A 182 1.18 0.95 -17.04
C THR A 182 0.07 -0.04 -16.72
N TRP A 183 -1.15 0.14 -17.25
CA TRP A 183 -2.32 -0.67 -16.89
C TRP A 183 -2.09 -2.17 -17.07
N ARG A 184 -1.76 -2.58 -18.31
CA ARG A 184 -1.51 -4.00 -18.64
C ARG A 184 -0.38 -4.59 -17.80
N GLY A 185 0.69 -3.83 -17.57
CA GLY A 185 1.79 -4.26 -16.72
C GLY A 185 1.39 -4.43 -15.25
N CYS A 186 0.49 -3.58 -14.75
CA CYS A 186 -0.07 -3.71 -13.41
C CYS A 186 -0.98 -4.94 -13.29
N GLN A 187 -1.89 -5.16 -14.25
CA GLN A 187 -2.74 -6.36 -14.27
C GLN A 187 -1.91 -7.64 -14.31
N ALA A 188 -0.92 -7.72 -15.19
CA ALA A 188 -0.04 -8.88 -15.28
C ALA A 188 0.71 -9.17 -13.97
N ARG A 189 1.20 -8.12 -13.29
CA ARG A 189 1.83 -8.24 -11.97
C ARG A 189 0.86 -8.75 -10.91
N LEU A 190 -0.34 -8.20 -10.87
CA LEU A 190 -1.37 -8.58 -9.91
C LEU A 190 -1.80 -10.05 -10.09
N SER A 191 -1.91 -10.53 -11.34
CA SER A 191 -2.19 -11.93 -11.64
C SER A 191 -1.03 -12.87 -11.27
N ALA A 192 0.22 -12.45 -11.49
CA ALA A 192 1.40 -13.26 -11.14
C ALA A 192 1.55 -13.47 -9.62
N ALA A 193 1.12 -12.49 -8.81
CA ALA A 193 1.11 -12.60 -7.36
C ALA A 193 0.11 -13.66 -6.84
N THR A 194 -0.93 -13.98 -7.63
CA THR A 194 -1.85 -15.09 -7.35
C THR A 194 -1.17 -16.44 -7.53
N THR A 195 -0.47 -16.62 -8.66
CA THR A 195 0.12 -17.91 -9.03
C THR A 195 1.18 -18.36 -8.03
N ASN A 196 1.99 -17.44 -7.53
CA ASN A 196 3.06 -17.76 -6.55
C ASN A 196 2.53 -18.18 -5.17
N ASN A 197 1.26 -17.89 -4.83
CA ASN A 197 0.66 -18.32 -3.57
C ASN A 197 -0.08 -19.66 -3.66
N VAL A 198 -0.45 -20.10 -4.86
CA VAL A 198 -1.22 -21.35 -5.06
C VAL A 198 -0.31 -22.57 -5.27
N PHE A 199 0.96 -22.35 -5.62
CA PHE A 199 1.90 -23.41 -6.01
C PHE A 199 3.12 -23.49 -5.08
N ALA A 200 2.94 -23.40 -3.77
CA ALA A 200 3.92 -23.96 -2.85
C ALA A 200 3.68 -25.49 -2.83
N PRO A 201 4.51 -26.32 -3.51
CA PRO A 201 4.41 -27.76 -3.30
C PRO A 201 4.60 -28.03 -1.80
N PRO A 202 3.82 -28.94 -1.19
CA PRO A 202 4.06 -29.33 0.19
C PRO A 202 5.54 -29.71 0.31
N PRO A 203 6.24 -29.29 1.38
CA PRO A 203 7.59 -29.79 1.62
C PRO A 203 7.49 -31.30 1.56
N LYS A 204 8.20 -31.92 0.60
CA LYS A 204 8.36 -33.37 0.57
C LYS A 204 8.85 -33.71 1.97
N LEU A 205 7.97 -34.33 2.77
CA LEU A 205 8.38 -35.04 3.97
C LEU A 205 9.43 -36.00 3.44
N ALA A 206 10.70 -35.68 3.70
CA ALA A 206 11.76 -36.63 3.46
C ALA A 206 11.34 -37.87 4.26
N LEU A 207 11.03 -38.94 3.54
CA LEU A 207 10.95 -40.26 4.14
C LEU A 207 12.32 -40.46 4.79
N PHE A 208 12.35 -40.33 6.12
CA PHE A 208 13.48 -40.75 6.91
C PHE A 208 13.72 -42.22 6.56
N PRO A 209 14.90 -42.59 6.01
CA PRO A 209 15.23 -44.00 5.90
C PRO A 209 15.26 -44.60 7.32
N ALA A 210 14.62 -45.76 7.45
CA ALA A 210 14.58 -46.52 8.68
C ALA A 210 16.00 -46.70 9.25
N LEU A 211 16.12 -46.37 10.53
CA LEU A 211 17.34 -46.52 11.32
C LEU A 211 17.78 -48.00 11.32
N LEU A 212 19.02 -48.26 10.88
CA LEU A 212 19.73 -49.51 11.18
C LEU A 212 20.09 -49.57 12.67
N PRO A 213 20.17 -50.76 13.27
CA PRO A 213 20.53 -50.91 14.67
C PRO A 213 21.98 -50.49 14.94
N LEU A 214 22.12 -49.72 16.02
CA LEU A 214 23.34 -49.13 16.55
C LEU A 214 24.21 -50.21 17.22
N SER A 215 25.39 -50.47 16.65
CA SER A 215 26.46 -51.18 17.36
C SER A 215 27.21 -50.25 18.31
N THR A 216 27.60 -50.82 19.44
CA THR A 216 28.23 -50.30 20.66
C THR A 216 29.43 -49.34 20.51
N PRO A 217 29.73 -48.52 21.55
CA PRO A 217 30.71 -47.43 21.50
C PRO A 217 32.13 -47.88 21.89
N PRO A 218 33.14 -47.06 21.57
CA PRO A 218 34.28 -46.90 22.48
C PRO A 218 34.49 -45.45 22.95
N ALA A 219 35.23 -45.39 24.06
CA ALA A 219 35.45 -44.33 25.04
C ALA A 219 36.22 -43.07 24.53
N PRO A 220 36.40 -42.04 25.40
CA PRO A 220 36.57 -40.65 25.02
C PRO A 220 38.03 -40.21 24.93
N CYS A 221 38.32 -39.26 24.03
CA CYS A 221 39.55 -38.47 24.07
C CYS A 221 39.21 -36.99 23.83
N GLY A 222 39.75 -36.15 24.71
CA GLY A 222 39.46 -34.73 24.80
C GLY A 222 39.93 -33.90 23.62
N GLY A 223 39.34 -32.71 23.51
CA GLY A 223 39.70 -31.69 22.53
C GLY A 223 38.92 -30.42 22.80
N ALA A 224 39.59 -29.44 23.38
CA ALA A 224 39.09 -28.12 23.71
C ALA A 224 38.53 -27.39 22.48
N TRP A 225 37.37 -26.72 22.65
CA TRP A 225 36.87 -25.75 21.69
C TRP A 225 37.04 -24.34 22.26
N THR A 226 37.90 -23.57 21.61
CA THR A 226 38.13 -22.15 21.88
C THR A 226 37.00 -21.32 21.26
N SER A 227 36.52 -20.35 22.03
CA SER A 227 35.52 -19.38 21.63
C SER A 227 36.19 -18.24 20.88
N HIS A 228 35.90 -18.06 19.59
CA HIS A 228 36.21 -16.80 18.89
C HIS A 228 35.24 -16.60 17.74
N TRP A 229 34.25 -15.73 17.95
CA TRP A 229 33.80 -14.73 16.98
C TRP A 229 33.12 -13.59 17.74
N ALA A 230 33.95 -12.72 18.32
CA ALA A 230 33.59 -11.34 18.55
C ALA A 230 33.81 -10.59 17.23
N ASN A 231 32.83 -9.84 16.76
CA ASN A 231 33.05 -8.84 15.73
C ASN A 231 32.16 -7.62 15.99
N PRO A 232 32.72 -6.54 16.59
CA PRO A 232 32.06 -5.25 16.68
C PRO A 232 32.56 -4.35 15.55
N VAL A 233 31.69 -3.97 14.61
CA VAL A 233 31.96 -2.83 13.74
C VAL A 233 30.80 -1.86 13.81
N ALA A 234 31.01 -0.81 14.60
CA ALA A 234 30.27 0.42 14.54
C ALA A 234 30.54 1.11 13.20
N VAL A 235 29.48 1.48 12.48
CA VAL A 235 29.56 2.41 11.36
C VAL A 235 28.71 3.63 11.69
N THR A 236 29.39 4.71 12.05
CA THR A 236 28.86 6.07 12.13
C THR A 236 28.41 6.53 10.75
N TYR A 237 27.10 6.80 10.58
CA TYR A 237 26.55 7.40 9.38
C TYR A 237 26.38 8.91 9.59
N THR A 238 27.24 9.71 8.97
CA THR A 238 27.07 11.16 8.89
C THR A 238 25.98 11.50 7.87
N HIS A 239 24.85 11.98 8.36
CA HIS A 239 23.69 12.42 7.58
C HIS A 239 23.94 13.82 6.98
N ARG A 240 24.22 13.92 5.68
CA ARG A 240 24.27 15.20 4.95
C ARG A 240 22.92 15.46 4.29
N GLY A 241 22.13 16.35 4.89
CA GLY A 241 20.82 16.74 4.40
C GLY A 241 20.91 17.62 3.15
N HIS A 242 20.07 17.32 2.15
CA HIS A 242 19.72 18.26 1.09
C HIS A 242 18.20 18.48 1.13
N HIS A 243 17.79 19.47 1.92
CA HIS A 243 16.53 20.16 1.75
C HIS A 243 16.62 20.98 0.44
N ARG A 244 15.75 20.71 -0.53
CA ARG A 244 15.43 21.68 -1.57
C ARG A 244 14.12 22.36 -1.21
N HIS A 245 14.28 23.58 -0.70
CA HIS A 245 13.26 24.61 -0.56
C HIS A 245 12.72 24.97 -1.95
N CYS A 246 11.41 24.88 -2.16
CA CYS A 246 10.76 25.61 -3.25
C CYS A 246 10.54 27.04 -2.77
N GLN A 247 11.37 27.98 -3.22
CA GLN A 247 11.09 29.41 -3.08
C GLN A 247 10.12 29.86 -4.18
N LEU A 248 9.02 30.46 -3.75
CA LEU A 248 8.09 31.23 -4.57
C LEU A 248 8.79 32.51 -5.04
N GLY A 249 9.03 32.62 -6.33
CA GLY A 249 9.41 33.88 -6.97
C GLY A 249 8.18 34.79 -7.07
N GLN A 250 8.13 35.80 -6.21
CA GLN A 250 7.40 37.03 -6.53
C GLN A 250 8.16 37.78 -7.62
N ARG A 251 7.47 38.16 -8.69
CA ARG A 251 7.79 39.37 -9.45
C ARG A 251 6.48 40.06 -9.80
N GLY A 252 6.30 41.25 -9.23
CA GLY A 252 5.49 42.27 -9.84
C GLY A 252 6.21 42.83 -11.08
N PHE A 253 5.44 43.13 -12.11
CA PHE A 253 5.11 44.48 -12.57
C PHE A 253 3.71 44.40 -13.19
#